data_AF-A0A945BEY4-F1
#
_entry.id   AF-A0A945BEY4-F1
#
_cell.length_a   1.000
_cell.length_b   1.000
_cell.length_c   1.000
_cell.angle_alpha   90.00
_cell.angle_beta   90.00
_cell.angle_gamma   90.00
#
_symmetry.space_group_name_H-M   'P 1'
#
loop_
_entity.id
_entity.type
_entity.pdbx_description
1 polymer ?
#
loop_
_entity_poly.entity_id
_entity_poly.type
_entity_poly.pdbx_seq_one_letter_code
_entity_poly.pdbx_strand_id
1 'polypeptide(L)'
;VWVALSVHDTSSVVATSTVFGEEAAKIATFVKLGRTLWLVPLVFIFSILQSKGRAKIHIPMFIILFLATASMNPFLELPDQILVTANTVSSTLLMVALFCIGSGINRETLLNLKGAPVIHTLLLWALVVPATLVMVLNFV
;
A
#
# COMPACT_ATOMS: atom_id res chain seq x y z
N VAL A 1 9.86 3.40 7.47
CA VAL A 1 8.55 3.82 8.05
C VAL A 1 7.97 5.05 7.34
N TRP A 2 8.71 6.16 7.24
CA TRP A 2 8.23 7.41 6.63
C TRP A 2 7.53 7.25 5.27
N VAL A 3 8.15 6.54 4.31
CA VAL A 3 7.55 6.29 2.97
C VAL A 3 6.16 5.66 3.05
N ALA A 4 5.93 4.71 3.98
CA ALA A 4 4.64 4.05 4.14
C ALA A 4 3.55 4.97 4.73
N LEU A 5 3.95 6.02 5.44
CA LEU A 5 3.06 7.01 6.02
C LEU A 5 2.75 8.14 5.04
N SER A 6 3.74 8.58 4.27
CA SER A 6 3.65 9.74 3.38
C SER A 6 3.05 9.42 2.00
N VAL A 7 3.23 8.19 1.51
CA VAL A 7 2.71 7.77 0.20
C VAL A 7 1.40 7.00 0.40
N HIS A 8 0.35 7.35 -0.35
CA HIS A 8 -0.99 6.79 -0.16
C HIS A 8 -1.23 5.45 -0.85
N ASP A 9 -0.61 5.19 -2.00
CA ASP A 9 -0.78 3.95 -2.74
C ASP A 9 0.28 2.88 -2.37
N THR A 10 -0.12 1.63 -2.28
CA THR A 10 0.77 0.52 -1.86
C THR A 10 1.85 0.23 -2.90
N SER A 11 1.51 0.26 -4.20
CA SER A 11 2.50 -0.01 -5.24
C SER A 11 3.57 1.08 -5.30
N SER A 12 3.16 2.34 -5.11
CA SER A 12 4.06 3.49 -5.02
C SER A 12 4.95 3.46 -3.77
N VAL A 13 4.44 2.95 -2.63
CA VAL A 13 5.24 2.75 -1.40
C VAL A 13 6.36 1.75 -1.65
N VAL A 14 6.03 0.59 -2.24
CA VAL A 14 7.03 -0.46 -2.51
C VAL A 14 8.09 0.08 -3.47
N ALA A 15 7.68 0.68 -4.59
CA ALA A 15 8.61 1.24 -5.58
C ALA A 15 9.52 2.34 -5.02
N THR A 16 9.02 3.20 -4.12
CA THR A 16 9.84 4.27 -3.53
C THR A 16 10.79 3.74 -2.46
N SER A 17 10.35 2.75 -1.68
CA SER A 17 11.14 2.20 -0.57
C SER A 17 12.25 1.26 -1.01
N THR A 18 12.11 0.57 -2.16
CA THR A 18 13.18 -0.26 -2.74
C THR A 18 14.42 0.56 -3.10
N VAL A 19 14.27 1.84 -3.43
CA VAL A 19 15.40 2.78 -3.66
C VAL A 19 16.26 2.95 -2.40
N PHE A 20 15.66 2.79 -1.21
CA PHE A 20 16.34 2.90 0.08
C PHE A 20 16.79 1.53 0.65
N GLY A 21 16.68 0.46 -0.13
CA GLY A 21 17.14 -0.89 0.23
C GLY A 21 16.02 -1.89 0.54
N GLU A 22 16.37 -3.18 0.58
CA GLU A 22 15.40 -4.26 0.78
C GLU A 22 14.74 -4.23 2.16
N GLU A 23 15.49 -3.87 3.19
CA GLU A 23 14.96 -3.76 4.56
C GLU A 23 13.92 -2.63 4.65
N ALA A 24 14.22 -1.49 4.03
CA ALA A 24 13.28 -0.37 3.95
C ALA A 24 11.99 -0.78 3.21
N ALA A 25 12.10 -1.54 2.12
CA ALA A 25 10.97 -2.06 1.38
C ALA A 25 10.12 -3.05 2.19
N LYS A 26 10.76 -3.99 2.90
CA LYS A 26 10.06 -4.95 3.78
C LYS A 26 9.26 -4.21 4.86
N ILE A 27 9.89 -3.29 5.59
CA ILE A 27 9.25 -2.53 6.67
C ILE A 27 8.14 -1.64 6.11
N ALA A 28 8.40 -0.90 5.03
CA ALA A 28 7.42 0.01 4.45
C ALA A 28 6.17 -0.73 3.95
N THR A 29 6.37 -1.87 3.27
CA THR A 29 5.27 -2.72 2.80
C THR A 29 4.45 -3.24 3.97
N PHE A 30 5.10 -3.78 5.00
CA PHE A 30 4.41 -4.30 6.17
C PHE A 30 3.54 -3.24 6.87
N VAL A 31 4.11 -2.06 7.14
CA VAL A 31 3.37 -0.93 7.75
C VAL A 31 2.18 -0.52 6.88
N LYS A 32 2.34 -0.51 5.55
CA LYS A 32 1.28 -0.14 4.62
C LYS A 32 0.15 -1.16 4.60
N LEU A 33 0.48 -2.44 4.55
CA LEU A 33 -0.49 -3.54 4.57
C LEU A 33 -1.23 -3.61 5.91
N GLY A 34 -0.56 -3.34 7.02
CA GLY A 34 -1.19 -3.24 8.34
C GLY A 34 -2.33 -2.23 8.39
N ARG A 35 -2.18 -1.08 7.72
CA ARG A 35 -3.27 -0.08 7.61
C ARG A 35 -4.45 -0.60 6.78
N THR A 36 -4.17 -1.30 5.69
CA THR A 36 -5.22 -1.93 4.86
C THR A 36 -5.97 -3.01 5.64
N LEU A 37 -5.26 -3.77 6.47
CA LEU A 37 -5.87 -4.78 7.34
C LEU A 37 -6.81 -4.14 8.38
N TRP A 38 -6.46 -2.97 8.93
CA TRP A 38 -7.33 -2.21 9.83
C TRP A 38 -8.62 -1.67 9.19
N LEU A 39 -8.72 -1.63 7.86
CA LEU A 39 -9.98 -1.30 7.20
C LEU A 39 -11.01 -2.44 7.33
N VAL A 40 -10.57 -3.70 7.49
CA VAL A 40 -11.46 -4.86 7.65
C VAL A 40 -12.37 -4.73 8.88
N PRO A 41 -11.83 -4.57 10.11
CA PRO A 41 -12.67 -4.41 11.29
C PRO A 41 -13.52 -3.15 11.19
N LEU A 42 -12.99 -2.06 10.62
CA LEU A 42 -13.73 -0.80 10.47
C LEU A 42 -14.94 -0.99 9.54
N VAL A 43 -14.77 -1.61 8.38
CA VAL A 43 -15.85 -1.93 7.45
C VAL A 43 -16.86 -2.91 8.09
N PHE A 44 -16.40 -3.89 8.86
CA PHE A 44 -17.26 -4.83 9.57
C PHE A 44 -18.14 -4.13 10.62
N ILE A 45 -17.55 -3.26 11.45
CA ILE A 45 -18.26 -2.45 12.45
C ILE A 45 -19.27 -1.53 11.78
N PHE A 46 -18.85 -0.78 10.75
CA PHE A 46 -19.75 0.09 9.99
C PHE A 46 -20.88 -0.70 9.34
N SER A 47 -20.61 -1.88 8.81
CA SER A 47 -21.63 -2.76 8.22
C SER A 47 -22.67 -3.16 9.27
N ILE A 48 -22.28 -3.51 10.49
CA ILE A 48 -23.23 -3.86 11.56
C ILE A 48 -24.06 -2.63 11.97
N LEU A 49 -23.42 -1.47 12.12
CA LEU A 49 -24.08 -0.23 12.54
C LEU A 49 -25.03 0.35 11.48
N GLN A 50 -24.70 0.22 10.19
CA GLN A 50 -25.54 0.72 9.09
C GLN A 50 -26.49 -0.32 8.49
N SER A 51 -26.34 -1.61 8.80
CA SER A 51 -27.19 -2.65 8.21
C SER A 51 -28.62 -2.55 8.73
N LYS A 52 -29.47 -1.87 7.96
CA LYS A 52 -30.93 -2.08 7.92
C LYS A 52 -31.28 -3.29 7.02
N GLY A 53 -30.53 -4.39 7.13
CA GLY A 53 -30.96 -5.71 6.67
C GLY A 53 -30.35 -6.30 5.39
N ARG A 54 -29.44 -5.65 4.64
CA ARG A 54 -28.83 -6.24 3.42
C ARG A 54 -27.40 -5.74 3.07
N ALA A 55 -26.50 -5.61 4.05
CA ALA A 55 -25.10 -5.32 3.72
C ALA A 55 -24.37 -6.59 3.24
N LYS A 56 -23.99 -6.64 1.96
CA LYS A 56 -23.16 -7.72 1.40
C LYS A 56 -21.69 -7.33 1.59
N ILE A 57 -21.02 -7.97 2.54
CA ILE A 57 -19.61 -7.69 2.84
C ILE A 57 -18.76 -8.26 1.71
N HIS A 58 -18.05 -7.39 0.98
CA HIS A 58 -17.07 -7.81 -0.03
C HIS A 58 -15.67 -7.70 0.59
N ILE A 59 -15.12 -8.82 1.06
CA ILE A 59 -13.77 -8.87 1.61
C ILE A 59 -12.77 -9.02 0.44
N PRO A 60 -11.80 -8.10 0.28
CA PRO A 60 -10.77 -8.25 -0.74
C PRO A 60 -9.97 -9.54 -0.53
N MET A 61 -9.86 -10.37 -1.56
CA MET A 61 -9.10 -11.64 -1.54
C MET A 61 -7.66 -11.46 -1.04
N PHE A 62 -7.02 -10.32 -1.35
CA PHE A 62 -5.69 -9.97 -0.86
C PHE A 62 -5.57 -10.08 0.66
N ILE A 63 -6.60 -9.69 1.41
CA ILE A 63 -6.59 -9.70 2.88
C ILE A 63 -6.60 -11.14 3.41
N ILE A 64 -7.42 -12.00 2.81
CA ILE A 64 -7.52 -13.42 3.17
C ILE A 64 -6.17 -14.09 2.93
N LEU A 65 -5.58 -13.87 1.76
CA LEU A 65 -4.26 -14.42 1.38
C LEU A 65 -3.15 -13.91 2.28
N PHE A 66 -3.13 -12.60 2.60
CA PHE A 66 -2.16 -11.98 3.50
C PHE A 66 -2.24 -12.59 4.92
N LEU A 67 -3.44 -12.71 5.47
CA LEU A 67 -3.64 -13.31 6.79
C LEU A 67 -3.25 -14.79 6.82
N ALA A 68 -3.60 -15.55 5.78
CA ALA A 68 -3.23 -16.96 5.68
C ALA A 68 -1.71 -17.13 5.65
N THR A 69 -1.02 -16.43 4.75
CA THR A 69 0.45 -16.51 4.65
C THR A 69 1.16 -15.98 5.89
N ALA A 70 0.71 -14.87 6.48
CA ALA A 70 1.27 -14.35 7.73
C ALA A 70 1.10 -15.32 8.91
N SER A 71 -0.05 -16.01 8.97
CA SER A 71 -0.32 -17.03 10.01
C SER A 71 0.49 -18.31 9.79
N MET A 72 0.78 -18.66 8.54
CA MET A 72 1.60 -19.83 8.21
C MET A 72 3.10 -19.57 8.38
N ASN A 73 3.55 -18.31 8.29
CA ASN A 73 4.96 -17.93 8.35
C ASN A 73 5.75 -18.52 9.54
N PRO A 74 5.23 -18.53 10.79
CA PRO A 74 5.97 -19.12 11.91
C PRO A 74 6.13 -20.65 11.85
N PHE A 75 5.28 -21.34 11.09
CA PHE A 75 5.29 -22.80 10.96
C PHE A 75 6.12 -23.26 9.74
N LEU A 76 6.49 -22.34 8.86
CA LEU A 76 7.25 -22.59 7.64
C LEU A 76 8.65 -22.02 7.81
N GLU A 77 9.63 -22.88 8.08
CA GLU A 77 11.05 -22.51 8.00
C GLU A 77 11.44 -22.38 6.53
N LEU A 78 11.25 -21.19 5.96
CA LEU A 78 11.63 -20.90 4.58
C LEU A 78 13.12 -20.54 4.50
N PRO A 79 13.90 -21.18 3.61
CA PRO A 79 15.28 -20.79 3.34
C PRO A 79 15.38 -19.32 2.89
N ASP A 80 16.41 -18.62 3.36
CA ASP A 80 16.65 -17.20 3.02
C ASP A 80 16.69 -16.95 1.51
N GLN A 81 17.21 -17.90 0.73
CA GLN A 81 17.24 -17.82 -0.74
C GLN A 81 15.85 -17.70 -1.35
N ILE A 82 14.83 -18.39 -0.80
CA ILE A 82 13.45 -18.31 -1.28
C ILE A 82 12.89 -16.92 -0.98
N LEU A 83 13.14 -16.39 0.22
CA LEU A 83 12.66 -15.07 0.64
C LEU A 83 13.27 -13.94 -0.20
N VAL A 84 14.57 -14.00 -0.46
CA VAL A 84 15.28 -13.04 -1.31
C VAL A 84 14.73 -13.11 -2.74
N THR A 85 14.66 -14.30 -3.33
CA THR A 85 14.15 -14.50 -4.70
C THR A 85 12.71 -14.01 -4.82
N ALA A 86 11.84 -14.33 -3.86
CA ALA A 86 10.46 -13.89 -3.84
C ALA A 86 10.35 -12.36 -3.76
N ASN A 87 11.19 -11.70 -2.95
CA ASN A 87 11.22 -10.25 -2.85
C ASN A 87 11.66 -9.58 -4.18
N THR A 88 12.71 -10.11 -4.81
CA THR A 88 13.19 -9.62 -6.12
C THR A 88 12.12 -9.81 -7.20
N VAL A 89 11.48 -10.98 -7.26
CA VAL A 89 10.39 -11.25 -8.21
C VAL A 89 9.21 -10.32 -7.96
N SER A 90 8.81 -10.11 -6.69
CA SER A 90 7.71 -9.20 -6.35
C SER A 90 8.00 -7.76 -6.78
N SER A 91 9.20 -7.26 -6.49
CA SER A 91 9.60 -5.89 -6.85
C SER A 91 9.70 -5.69 -8.36
N THR A 92 10.22 -6.67 -9.10
CA THR A 92 10.28 -6.60 -10.58
C THR A 92 8.89 -6.67 -11.20
N LEU A 93 8.00 -7.54 -10.71
CA LEU A 93 6.63 -7.64 -11.20
C LEU A 93 5.83 -6.35 -10.95
N LEU A 94 6.05 -5.70 -9.79
CA LEU A 94 5.47 -4.39 -9.49
C LEU A 94 5.98 -3.30 -10.44
N MET A 95 7.27 -3.29 -10.74
CA MET A 95 7.85 -2.34 -11.71
C MET A 95 7.22 -2.52 -13.10
N VAL A 96 7.08 -3.77 -13.56
CA VAL A 96 6.40 -4.10 -14.83
C VAL A 96 4.93 -3.66 -14.78
N ALA A 97 4.23 -3.91 -13.67
CA ALA A 97 2.84 -3.49 -13.52
C ALA A 97 2.68 -1.96 -13.59
N LEU A 98 3.54 -1.21 -12.89
CA LEU A 98 3.56 0.27 -12.93
C LEU A 98 3.86 0.79 -14.34
N PHE A 99 4.80 0.15 -15.05
CA PHE A 99 5.08 0.45 -16.44
C PHE A 99 3.84 0.24 -17.33
N CYS A 100 3.16 -0.90 -17.19
CA CYS A 100 1.93 -1.18 -17.95
C CYS A 100 0.81 -0.18 -17.63
N ILE A 101 0.59 0.15 -16.36
CA ILE A 101 -0.39 1.17 -15.95
C ILE A 101 -0.06 2.52 -16.59
N GLY A 102 1.22 2.92 -16.54
CA GLY A 102 1.69 4.15 -17.18
C GLY A 102 1.50 4.14 -18.70
N SER A 103 1.75 3.00 -19.35
CA SER A 103 1.57 2.85 -20.81
C SER A 103 0.11 2.94 -21.26
N GLY A 104 -0.85 2.68 -20.36
CA GLY A 104 -2.27 2.81 -20.63
C GLY A 104 -2.80 4.25 -20.53
N ILE A 105 -1.98 5.20 -20.06
CA ILE A 105 -2.36 6.61 -19.96
C ILE A 105 -2.31 7.24 -21.35
N ASN A 106 -3.47 7.61 -21.88
CA ASN A 106 -3.57 8.30 -23.15
C ASN A 106 -3.51 9.83 -22.97
N ARG A 107 -3.17 10.54 -24.04
CA ARG A 107 -3.05 12.01 -24.02
C ARG A 107 -4.39 12.70 -23.74
N GLU A 108 -5.50 12.09 -24.13
CA GLU A 108 -6.84 12.64 -23.94
C GLU A 108 -7.29 12.63 -22.48
N THR A 109 -7.02 11.55 -21.74
CA THR A 109 -7.23 11.44 -20.29
C THR A 109 -6.40 12.49 -19.55
N LEU A 110 -5.16 12.75 -19.98
CA LEU A 110 -4.31 13.81 -19.43
C LEU A 110 -4.87 15.22 -19.70
N LEU A 111 -5.44 15.46 -20.88
CA LEU A 111 -6.03 16.75 -21.22
C LEU A 111 -7.39 16.99 -20.54
N ASN A 112 -8.14 15.93 -20.24
CA ASN A 112 -9.42 15.99 -19.55
C ASN A 112 -9.29 16.07 -18.01
N LEU A 113 -8.07 16.00 -17.47
CA LEU A 113 -7.81 16.19 -16.04
C LEU A 113 -8.08 17.64 -15.63
N LYS A 114 -9.06 17.82 -14.75
CA LYS A 114 -9.31 19.12 -14.12
C LYS A 114 -8.14 19.44 -13.18
N GLY A 115 -7.52 20.61 -13.35
CA GLY A 115 -6.38 21.03 -12.54
C GLY A 115 -6.70 21.19 -11.04
N ALA A 116 -7.93 21.56 -10.70
CA ALA A 116 -8.32 21.82 -9.31
C ALA A 116 -8.15 20.60 -8.37
N PRO A 117 -8.67 19.39 -8.69
CA PRO A 117 -8.36 18.17 -7.93
C PRO A 117 -6.86 17.84 -7.81
N VAL A 118 -6.09 18.08 -8.88
CA VAL A 118 -4.64 17.80 -8.90
C VAL A 118 -3.92 18.70 -7.92
N ILE A 119 -4.19 20.01 -7.97
CA ILE A 119 -3.60 20.99 -7.04
C ILE A 119 -3.98 20.67 -5.60
N HIS A 120 -5.25 20.32 -5.34
CA HIS A 120 -5.68 19.96 -3.99
C HIS A 120 -4.92 18.74 -3.45
N THR A 121 -4.76 17.70 -4.28
CA THR A 121 -4.02 16.49 -3.90
C THR A 121 -2.55 16.79 -3.66
N LEU A 122 -1.93 17.62 -4.51
CA LEU A 122 -0.54 18.04 -4.35
C LEU A 122 -0.32 18.86 -3.08
N LEU A 123 -1.22 19.79 -2.75
CA LEU A 123 -1.14 20.59 -1.53
C LEU A 123 -1.28 19.73 -0.28
N LEU A 124 -2.25 18.82 -0.26
CA LEU A 124 -2.40 17.88 0.84
C LEU A 124 -1.15 17.00 0.99
N TRP A 125 -0.62 16.48 -0.11
CA TRP A 125 0.57 15.65 -0.07
C TRP A 125 1.81 16.44 0.39
N ALA A 126 1.99 17.67 -0.08
CA ALA A 126 3.05 18.57 0.35
C ALA A 126 2.99 18.90 1.84
N LEU A 127 1.82 18.85 2.48
CA LEU A 127 1.67 18.97 3.92
C LEU A 127 1.93 17.64 4.65
N VAL A 128 1.42 16.52 4.11
CA VAL A 128 1.55 15.20 4.74
C VAL A 128 3.00 14.71 4.76
N VAL A 129 3.77 14.94 3.70
CA VAL A 129 5.19 14.51 3.59
C VAL A 129 6.07 15.04 4.75
N PRO A 130 6.15 16.35 5.01
CA PRO A 130 6.94 16.89 6.13
C PRO A 130 6.31 16.58 7.48
N ALA A 131 4.97 16.61 7.61
CA ALA A 131 4.31 16.31 8.89
C ALA A 131 4.62 14.88 9.35
N THR A 132 4.53 13.91 8.43
CA THR A 132 4.88 12.51 8.73
C THR A 132 6.38 12.32 8.94
N LEU A 133 7.25 13.12 8.30
CA LEU A 133 8.69 13.09 8.55
C LEU A 133 9.03 13.53 9.97
N VAL A 134 8.48 14.68 10.39
CA VAL A 134 8.64 15.21 11.75
C VAL A 134 8.11 14.21 12.77
N MET A 135 6.94 13.62 12.51
CA MET A 135 6.38 12.59 13.39
C MET A 135 7.33 11.40 13.54
N VAL A 136 7.87 10.88 12.44
CA VAL A 136 8.81 9.74 12.50
C VAL A 136 10.06 10.13 13.28
N LEU A 137 10.70 11.26 12.98
CA LEU A 137 11.96 11.63 13.66
C LEU A 137 11.82 11.89 15.17
N ASN A 138 10.63 12.26 15.66
CA ASN A 138 10.42 12.59 17.07
C ASN A 138 9.77 11.47 17.88
N PHE A 139 9.01 10.57 17.25
CA PHE A 139 8.17 9.59 17.96
C PHE A 139 8.42 8.13 17.57
N VAL A 140 9.24 7.87 16.55
CA VAL A 140 9.56 6.51 16.05
C VAL A 140 11.05 6.32 16.04
#